data_AF-A0AAV3IX77-F1
#
_entry.id   AF-A0AAV3IX77-F1
#
_cell.length_a   1.000
_cell.length_b   1.000
_cell.length_c   1.000
_cell.angle_alpha   90.00
_cell.angle_beta   90.00
_cell.angle_gamma   90.00
#
_symmetry.space_group_name_H-M   'P 1'
#
loop_
_entity.id
_entity.type
_entity.pdbx_description
1 polymer ?
#
loop_
_entity_poly.entity_id
_entity_poly.type
_entity_poly.pdbx_seq_one_letter_code
_entity_poly.pdbx_strand_id
1 'polypeptide(L)'
;MMSNTRKSRKTNLYFVFLVLLVGGLLSDWSHELYTNGWSIKPLFNILTVTLFLIASYFIETRTSLSDKIRTFFYFVYFLFIGTFASVIIYQNQPNGQMIFLYLFLSFTGSLIWLFFCKQLKTKK
;
A
#
# COMPACT_ATOMS: atom_id res chain seq x y z
N MET A 1 -44.40 17.26 -12.47
CA MET A 1 -42.95 17.52 -12.48
C MET A 1 -42.24 16.33 -11.86
N MET A 2 -41.52 15.55 -12.66
CA MET A 2 -40.81 14.35 -12.23
C MET A 2 -39.48 14.77 -11.60
N SER A 3 -39.33 14.66 -10.28
CA SER A 3 -38.07 15.01 -9.61
C SER A 3 -37.02 13.97 -9.97
N ASN A 4 -36.10 14.35 -10.86
CA ASN A 4 -34.90 13.58 -11.17
C ASN A 4 -34.02 13.56 -9.91
N THR A 5 -34.20 12.57 -9.04
CA THR A 5 -33.29 12.31 -7.93
C THR A 5 -32.00 11.75 -8.52
N ARG A 6 -31.10 12.64 -8.97
CA ARG A 6 -29.70 12.29 -9.20
C ARG A 6 -29.19 11.68 -7.90
N LYS A 7 -29.09 10.35 -7.89
CA LYS A 7 -28.49 9.57 -6.80
C LYS A 7 -27.03 10.00 -6.73
N SER A 8 -26.76 11.04 -5.95
CA SER A 8 -25.41 11.56 -5.70
C SER A 8 -24.58 10.40 -5.17
N ARG A 9 -23.73 9.84 -6.04
CA ARG A 9 -22.76 8.82 -5.66
C ARG A 9 -21.83 9.49 -4.65
N LYS A 10 -22.03 9.24 -3.35
CA LYS A 10 -21.12 9.72 -2.31
C LYS A 10 -19.76 9.06 -2.57
N THR A 11 -18.87 9.76 -3.26
CA THR A 11 -17.51 9.30 -3.50
C THR A 11 -16.83 9.09 -2.16
N ASN A 12 -16.26 7.90 -1.95
CA ASN A 12 -15.54 7.61 -0.71
C ASN A 12 -14.23 8.42 -0.70
N LEU A 13 -14.12 9.42 0.17
CA LEU A 13 -12.95 10.29 0.26
C LEU A 13 -11.66 9.50 0.49
N TYR A 14 -11.71 8.42 1.27
CA TYR A 14 -10.55 7.54 1.49
C TYR A 14 -10.10 6.84 0.22
N PHE A 15 -11.03 6.49 -0.66
CA PHE A 15 -10.72 5.91 -1.96
C PHE A 15 -10.05 6.95 -2.87
N VAL A 16 -10.59 8.17 -2.91
CA VAL A 16 -10.00 9.27 -3.69
C VAL A 16 -8.59 9.58 -3.18
N PHE A 17 -8.42 9.70 -1.87
CA PHE A 17 -7.12 9.94 -1.23
C PHE A 17 -6.12 8.84 -1.59
N LEU A 18 -6.52 7.57 -1.52
CA LEU A 18 -5.67 6.44 -1.85
C LEU A 18 -5.27 6.43 -3.34
N VAL A 19 -6.21 6.73 -4.24
CA VAL A 19 -5.92 6.84 -5.68
C VAL A 19 -4.96 7.99 -5.96
N LEU A 20 -5.15 9.15 -5.33
CA LEU A 20 -4.24 10.30 -5.51
C LEU A 20 -2.85 10.00 -4.95
N LEU A 21 -2.77 9.40 -3.76
CA LEU A 21 -1.50 9.06 -3.12
C LEU A 21 -0.72 8.02 -3.92
N VAL A 22 -1.35 6.90 -4.27
CA VAL A 22 -0.69 5.85 -5.07
C VAL A 22 -0.40 6.34 -6.48
N GLY A 23 -1.34 7.05 -7.11
CA GLY A 23 -1.19 7.59 -8.45
C GLY A 23 -0.04 8.60 -8.54
N GLY A 24 0.09 9.47 -7.54
CA GLY A 24 1.23 10.40 -7.43
C GLY A 24 2.56 9.67 -7.33
N LEU A 25 2.67 8.70 -6.40
CA LEU A 25 3.89 7.91 -6.23
C LEU A 25 4.29 7.16 -7.52
N LEU A 26 3.32 6.50 -8.17
CA LEU A 26 3.56 5.80 -9.44
C LEU A 26 3.96 6.76 -10.55
N SER A 27 3.36 7.95 -10.62
CA SER A 27 3.71 8.98 -11.59
C SER A 27 5.14 9.47 -11.38
N ASP A 28 5.52 9.77 -10.14
CA ASP A 28 6.87 10.25 -9.80
C ASP A 28 7.94 9.22 -10.18
N TRP A 29 7.77 7.95 -9.79
CA TRP A 29 8.72 6.90 -10.15
C TRP A 29 8.74 6.57 -11.65
N SER A 30 7.59 6.69 -12.33
CA SER A 30 7.53 6.49 -13.80
C SER A 30 8.24 7.63 -14.54
N HIS A 31 8.06 8.87 -14.06
CA HIS A 31 8.78 10.02 -14.59
C HIS A 31 10.28 9.87 -14.34
N GLU A 32 10.69 9.43 -13.15
CA GLU A 32 12.10 9.15 -12.84
C GLU A 32 12.71 8.09 -13.77
N LEU A 33 11.96 7.02 -14.08
CA LEU A 33 12.38 6.01 -15.06
C LEU A 33 12.52 6.57 -16.48
N TYR A 34 11.63 7.48 -16.85
CA TYR A 34 11.65 8.11 -18.16
C TYR A 34 12.82 9.08 -18.30
N THR A 35 13.10 9.92 -17.29
CA THR A 35 14.14 10.95 -17.36
C THR A 35 15.54 10.43 -17.06
N ASN A 36 15.68 9.52 -16.10
CA ASN A 36 16.98 9.03 -15.63
C ASN A 36 17.34 7.65 -16.21
N GLY A 37 16.47 7.09 -17.06
CA GLY A 37 16.63 5.76 -17.65
C GLY A 37 16.24 4.63 -16.70
N TRP A 38 16.51 3.39 -17.13
CA TRP A 38 16.12 2.17 -16.41
C TRP A 38 16.90 1.98 -15.11
N SER A 39 16.43 2.62 -14.04
CA SER A 39 16.95 2.46 -12.68
C SER A 39 16.18 1.39 -11.91
N ILE A 40 16.92 0.53 -11.19
CA ILE A 40 16.35 -0.58 -10.40
C ILE A 40 15.47 -0.06 -9.26
N LYS A 41 15.78 1.11 -8.69
CA LYS A 41 15.06 1.70 -7.55
C LYS A 41 13.59 2.03 -7.86
N PRO A 42 13.28 2.90 -8.84
CA PRO A 42 11.89 3.22 -9.18
C PRO A 42 11.13 2.01 -9.73
N LEU A 43 11.79 1.12 -10.49
CA LEU A 43 11.18 -0.14 -10.92
C LEU A 43 10.74 -1.01 -9.74
N PHE A 44 11.62 -1.20 -8.76
CA PHE A 44 11.33 -1.98 -7.57
C PHE A 44 10.17 -1.37 -6.77
N ASN A 45 10.14 -0.05 -6.63
CA ASN A 45 9.06 0.66 -5.93
C ASN A 45 7.71 0.45 -6.63
N ILE A 46 7.65 0.63 -7.96
CA ILE A 46 6.43 0.42 -8.76
C ILE A 46 5.94 -1.02 -8.62
N LEU A 47 6.84 -2.00 -8.79
CA LEU A 47 6.50 -3.42 -8.72
C LEU A 47 5.98 -3.80 -7.32
N THR A 48 6.66 -3.34 -6.28
CA THR A 48 6.27 -3.56 -4.89
C THR A 48 4.88 -3.01 -4.60
N VAL A 49 4.65 -1.72 -4.88
CA VAL A 49 3.34 -1.09 -4.59
C VAL A 49 2.21 -1.77 -5.37
N THR A 50 2.46 -2.11 -6.64
CA THR A 50 1.45 -2.76 -7.49
C THR A 50 1.11 -4.16 -6.99
N LEU A 51 2.12 -4.98 -6.68
CA LEU A 51 1.91 -6.33 -6.15
C LEU A 51 1.21 -6.31 -4.79
N PHE A 52 1.57 -5.34 -3.93
CA PHE A 52 0.90 -5.16 -2.65
C PHE A 52 -0.60 -4.88 -2.80
N LEU A 53 -0.97 -3.96 -3.69
CA LEU A 53 -2.37 -3.61 -3.93
C LEU A 53 -3.16 -4.80 -4.49
N ILE A 54 -2.58 -5.54 -5.43
CA ILE A 54 -3.21 -6.75 -5.99
C ILE A 54 -3.42 -7.79 -4.89
N ALA A 55 -2.38 -8.10 -4.11
CA ALA A 55 -2.45 -9.08 -3.03
C ALA A 55 -3.45 -8.65 -1.93
N SER A 56 -3.43 -7.37 -1.54
CA SER A 56 -4.37 -6.82 -0.58
C SER A 56 -5.81 -6.92 -1.09
N TYR A 57 -6.06 -6.64 -2.38
CA TYR A 57 -7.39 -6.81 -2.96
C TYR A 57 -7.88 -8.26 -2.86
N PHE A 58 -7.03 -9.24 -3.18
CA PHE A 58 -7.37 -10.67 -3.06
C PHE A 58 -7.67 -11.09 -1.61
N ILE A 59 -6.93 -10.56 -0.64
CA ILE A 59 -7.13 -10.86 0.78
C ILE A 59 -8.39 -10.20 1.32
N GLU A 60 -8.67 -8.97 0.90
CA GLU A 60 -9.87 -8.26 1.33
C GLU A 60 -11.15 -8.79 0.69
N THR A 61 -11.08 -9.39 -0.50
CA THR A 61 -12.22 -10.10 -1.12
C THR A 61 -12.54 -11.42 -0.42
N ARG A 62 -11.58 -12.05 0.24
CA ARG A 62 -11.81 -13.23 1.10
C ARG A 62 -12.47 -12.78 2.41
N THR A 63 -13.80 -12.75 2.42
CA THR A 63 -14.62 -12.30 3.57
C THR A 63 -14.44 -13.14 4.83
N SER A 64 -14.05 -14.42 4.71
CA SER A 64 -13.85 -15.35 5.82
C SER A 64 -12.55 -15.15 6.62
N LEU A 65 -11.59 -14.37 6.11
CA LEU A 65 -10.35 -14.12 6.84
C LEU A 65 -10.59 -13.18 8.02
N SER A 66 -10.07 -13.55 9.19
CA SER A 66 -10.11 -12.71 10.37
C SER A 66 -9.18 -11.51 10.22
N ASP A 67 -9.51 -10.41 10.90
CA ASP A 67 -8.69 -9.19 10.90
C ASP A 67 -7.25 -9.46 11.38
N LYS A 68 -7.06 -10.41 12.30
CA LYS A 68 -5.74 -10.83 12.77
C LYS A 68 -4.89 -11.39 11.63
N ILE A 69 -5.46 -12.27 10.80
CA ILE A 69 -4.74 -12.88 9.67
C ILE A 69 -4.42 -11.82 8.60
N ARG A 70 -5.37 -10.92 8.32
CA ARG A 70 -5.15 -9.81 7.37
C ARG A 70 -4.00 -8.90 7.84
N THR A 71 -4.02 -8.52 9.11
CA THR A 71 -2.97 -7.68 9.73
C THR A 71 -1.62 -8.39 9.68
N PHE A 72 -1.58 -9.68 10.00
CA PHE A 72 -0.37 -10.47 9.93
C PHE A 72 0.20 -10.53 8.51
N PHE A 73 -0.64 -10.70 7.49
CA PHE A 73 -0.19 -10.64 6.09
C PHE A 73 0.42 -9.28 5.75
N TYR A 74 -0.25 -8.18 6.08
CA TYR A 74 0.26 -6.83 5.82
C TYR A 74 1.59 -6.58 6.54
N PHE A 75 1.68 -7.02 7.81
CA PHE A 75 2.90 -6.94 8.59
C PHE A 75 4.06 -7.69 7.93
N VAL A 76 3.86 -8.97 7.56
CA VAL A 76 4.90 -9.78 6.93
C VAL A 76 5.33 -9.15 5.60
N TYR A 77 4.38 -8.68 4.79
CA TYR A 77 4.68 -8.01 3.53
C TYR A 77 5.56 -6.77 3.74
N PHE A 78 5.17 -5.86 4.64
CA PHE A 78 5.94 -4.65 4.91
C PHE A 78 7.31 -4.96 5.52
N LEU A 79 7.39 -5.97 6.38
CA LEU A 79 8.66 -6.36 7.00
C LEU A 79 9.63 -6.91 5.97
N PHE A 80 9.16 -7.80 5.09
CA PHE A 80 10.00 -8.39 4.06
C PHE A 80 10.48 -7.31 3.10
N ILE A 81 9.56 -6.55 2.52
CA ILE A 81 9.90 -5.50 1.55
C ILE A 81 10.77 -4.43 2.19
N GLY A 82 10.44 -3.92 3.39
CA GLY A 82 11.23 -2.90 4.06
C GLY A 82 12.66 -3.36 4.34
N THR A 83 12.83 -4.59 4.80
CA THR A 83 14.15 -5.17 5.08
C THR A 83 14.94 -5.44 3.79
N PHE A 84 14.32 -6.07 2.79
CA PHE A 84 14.97 -6.38 1.51
C PHE A 84 15.32 -5.12 0.73
N ALA A 85 14.40 -4.16 0.65
CA ALA A 85 14.64 -2.88 0.00
C ALA A 85 15.83 -2.17 0.66
N SER A 86 15.82 -2.07 1.99
CA SER A 86 16.93 -1.45 2.72
C SER A 86 18.28 -2.10 2.43
N VAL A 87 18.37 -3.43 2.54
CA VAL A 87 19.67 -4.13 2.49
C VAL A 87 20.17 -4.29 1.05
N ILE A 88 19.28 -4.60 0.09
CA ILE A 88 19.68 -4.92 -1.28
C ILE A 88 19.66 -3.67 -2.18
N ILE A 89 18.61 -2.86 -2.09
CA ILE A 89 18.38 -1.71 -2.99
C ILE A 89 19.11 -0.46 -2.49
N TYR A 90 19.09 -0.24 -1.16
CA TYR A 90 19.75 0.91 -0.53
C TYR A 90 21.10 0.58 0.10
N GLN A 91 21.53 -0.69 0.08
CA GLN A 91 22.83 -1.15 0.57
C GLN A 91 23.13 -0.74 2.02
N ASN A 92 22.10 -0.54 2.83
CA ASN A 92 22.27 -0.21 4.24
C ASN A 92 22.78 -1.44 5.00
N GLN A 93 23.76 -1.24 5.88
CA GLN A 93 24.23 -2.32 6.75
C GLN A 93 23.13 -2.76 7.72
N PRO A 94 22.84 -4.07 7.81
CA PRO A 94 21.87 -4.58 8.77
C PRO A 94 22.44 -4.43 10.19
N ASN A 95 21.82 -3.55 10.97
CA ASN A 95 22.10 -3.37 12.40
C ASN A 95 20.81 -3.62 13.21
N GLY A 96 20.95 -4.03 14.47
CA GLY A 96 19.82 -4.31 15.37
C GLY A 96 18.84 -3.14 15.50
N GLN A 97 19.33 -1.90 15.50
CA GLN A 97 18.50 -0.70 15.51
C GLN A 97 17.63 -0.56 14.25
N MET A 98 18.20 -0.88 13.08
CA MET A 98 17.47 -0.84 11.80
C MET A 98 16.42 -1.95 11.72
N ILE A 99 16.75 -3.16 12.21
CA ILE A 99 15.80 -4.27 12.29
C ILE A 99 14.62 -3.90 13.21
N PHE A 100 14.90 -3.29 14.36
CA PHE A 100 13.86 -2.79 15.26
C PHE A 100 12.97 -1.75 14.57
N LEU A 101 13.57 -0.81 13.85
CA LEU A 101 12.83 0.20 13.09
C LEU A 101 11.92 -0.45 12.04
N TYR A 102 12.39 -1.44 11.28
CA TYR A 102 11.59 -2.14 10.28
C TYR A 102 10.44 -2.94 10.89
N LEU A 103 10.68 -3.61 12.02
CA LEU A 103 9.63 -4.28 12.78
C LEU A 103 8.55 -3.29 13.23
N PHE A 104 8.96 -2.17 13.81
CA PHE A 104 8.03 -1.14 14.28
C PHE A 104 7.23 -0.54 13.12
N LEU A 105 7.91 -0.13 12.05
CA LEU A 105 7.28 0.50 10.89
C LEU A 105 6.31 -0.47 10.19
N SER A 106 6.67 -1.75 10.09
CA SER A 106 5.81 -2.79 9.50
C SER A 106 4.57 -3.03 10.35
N PHE A 107 4.71 -3.01 11.68
CA PHE A 107 3.59 -3.13 12.60
C PHE A 107 2.63 -1.95 12.45
N THR A 108 3.13 -0.72 12.54
CA THR A 108 2.31 0.48 12.39
C THR A 108 1.67 0.55 11.00
N GLY A 109 2.42 0.25 9.95
CA GLY A 109 1.92 0.21 8.58
C GLY A 109 0.78 -0.79 8.40
N SER A 110 0.89 -1.98 9.00
CA SER A 110 -0.17 -3.01 8.93
C SER A 110 -1.50 -2.55 9.55
N LEU A 111 -1.43 -1.83 10.67
CA LEU A 111 -2.60 -1.28 11.36
C LEU A 111 -3.24 -0.14 10.56
N ILE A 112 -2.42 0.77 10.04
CA ILE A 112 -2.89 1.87 9.19
C ILE A 112 -3.59 1.32 7.96
N TRP A 113 -2.98 0.34 7.29
CA TRP A 113 -3.56 -0.25 6.09
C TRP A 113 -4.88 -0.96 6.37
N LEU A 114 -4.95 -1.78 7.43
CA LEU A 114 -6.20 -2.42 7.85
C LEU A 114 -7.30 -1.39 8.14
N PHE A 115 -6.94 -0.27 8.78
CA PHE A 115 -7.87 0.83 9.03
C PHE A 115 -8.41 1.42 7.71
N PHE A 116 -7.53 1.72 6.74
CA PHE A 116 -7.95 2.18 5.41
C PHE A 116 -8.89 1.16 4.73
N CYS A 117 -8.55 -0.12 4.73
CA CYS A 117 -9.40 -1.18 4.16
C CYS A 117 -10.79 -1.21 4.80
N LYS A 118 -10.89 -1.04 6.12
CA LYS A 118 -12.17 -0.97 6.84
C LYS A 118 -12.99 0.26 6.45
N GLN A 119 -12.36 1.44 6.31
CA GLN A 119 -13.02 2.67 5.86
C GLN A 119 -13.51 2.58 4.41
N LEU A 120 -12.81 1.81 3.57
CA LEU A 120 -13.24 1.53 2.20
C LEU A 120 -14.48 0.62 2.15
N LYS A 121 -14.61 -0.33 3.08
CA LYS A 121 -15.74 -1.28 3.14
C LYS A 121 -17.00 -0.73 3.80
N THR A 122 -16.90 0.26 4.69
CA THR A 122 -17.99 0.71 5.57
C THR A 122 -19.11 1.52 4.89
N LYS A 123 -19.06 1.74 3.57
CA LYS A 123 -20.15 2.39 2.83
C LYS A 123 -20.55 1.59 1.58
N LYS A 124 -21.28 0.50 1.81
CA LYS A 124 -22.29 0.01 0.85
C LYS A 124 -23.66 0.42 1.34
#